data_AF-A0A8S4GY48-F1
#
_entry.id   AF-A0A8S4GY48-F1
#
_cell.length_a   1.000
_cell.length_b   1.000
_cell.length_c   1.000
_cell.angle_alpha   90.00
_cell.angle_beta   90.00
_cell.angle_gamma   90.00
#
_symmetry.space_group_name_H-M   'P 1'
#
loop_
_entity.id
_entity.type
_entity.pdbx_description
1 polymer ?
#
loop_
_entity_poly.entity_id
_entity_poly.type
_entity_poly.pdbx_seq_one_letter_code
_entity_poly.pdbx_strand_id
1 'polypeptide(L)'
;MQALRGATTTSALVGVRPRPGLAARTPASRSHRARSAVTRGLGKDAAGAWLDITKLVTSGGGSGKGAYQLLEDKIGREVYCDFNGWHLYLRDLKAGGGTMAQALANELGQRVDRDGVDERDVEAVLAKVPLSLGGGRKQVSLLDTMSGYCVQDLVRVLQDWEREK
;
A
#
# COMPACT_ATOMS: atom_id res chain seq x y z
N MET A 1 -9.65 36.71 63.46
CA MET A 1 -9.51 35.24 63.56
C MET A 1 -8.19 34.87 62.89
N GLN A 2 -7.05 34.99 63.58
CA GLN A 2 -6.40 34.02 64.47
C GLN A 2 -6.04 32.68 63.79
N ALA A 3 -4.72 32.45 63.76
CA ALA A 3 -3.95 31.38 63.15
C ALA A 3 -4.09 30.02 63.82
N LEU A 4 -3.75 28.91 63.13
CA LEU A 4 -3.26 27.67 63.77
C LEU A 4 -2.65 26.66 62.75
N ARG A 5 -1.33 26.42 62.89
CA ARG A 5 -0.58 25.13 62.93
C ARG A 5 -0.80 24.12 61.78
N GLY A 6 0.20 23.56 61.09
CA GLY A 6 1.53 23.12 61.49
C GLY A 6 1.54 21.61 61.77
N ALA A 7 2.16 20.79 60.91
CA ALA A 7 2.72 19.48 61.25
C ALA A 7 3.60 18.92 60.13
N THR A 8 4.91 18.91 60.37
CA THR A 8 5.92 18.04 59.76
C THR A 8 5.80 16.64 60.35
N THR A 9 6.11 15.59 59.58
CA THR A 9 6.65 14.34 60.13
C THR A 9 7.63 13.73 59.12
N THR A 10 8.79 13.37 59.65
CA THR A 10 9.97 12.82 59.00
C THR A 10 10.23 11.43 59.59
N SER A 11 10.94 10.58 58.83
CA SER A 11 11.67 9.37 59.26
C SER A 11 10.90 8.18 59.85
N ALA A 12 11.14 6.98 59.30
CA ALA A 12 12.27 6.16 59.78
C ALA A 12 12.51 4.91 58.90
N LEU A 13 13.80 4.63 58.71
CA LEU A 13 14.41 3.41 58.17
C LEU A 13 14.31 2.23 59.16
N VAL A 14 14.85 1.08 58.73
CA VAL A 14 15.24 -0.15 59.46
C VAL A 14 14.24 -1.30 59.25
N GLY A 15 14.59 -2.48 58.75
CA GLY A 15 15.89 -3.05 58.34
C GLY A 15 15.76 -4.59 58.28
N VAL A 16 16.80 -5.25 57.73
CA VAL A 16 17.21 -6.66 58.01
C VAL A 16 16.30 -7.78 57.44
N ARG A 17 16.73 -8.85 56.76
CA ARG A 17 17.96 -9.41 56.14
C ARG A 17 17.51 -10.56 55.21
N PRO A 18 18.36 -11.06 54.30
CA PRO A 18 18.00 -12.14 53.36
C PRO A 18 18.22 -13.53 53.97
N ARG A 19 17.48 -14.53 53.48
CA ARG A 19 17.86 -15.95 53.61
C ARG A 19 17.75 -16.68 52.26
N PRO A 20 18.81 -17.38 51.83
CA PRO A 20 18.83 -18.18 50.61
C PRO A 20 18.35 -19.61 50.91
N GLY A 21 17.74 -20.25 49.91
CA GLY A 21 17.37 -21.66 49.97
C GLY A 21 17.23 -22.22 48.56
N LEU A 22 18.19 -23.05 48.18
CA LEU A 22 18.23 -23.84 46.93
C LEU A 22 16.99 -24.73 46.78
N ALA A 23 16.50 -24.90 45.55
CA ALA A 23 16.70 -26.13 44.78
C ALA A 23 15.76 -26.21 43.56
N ALA A 24 16.33 -26.77 42.50
CA ALA A 24 15.79 -27.07 41.19
C ALA A 24 14.36 -27.64 41.15
N ARG A 25 13.65 -27.34 40.06
CA ARG A 25 13.07 -28.35 39.12
C ARG A 25 12.43 -27.66 37.92
N THR A 26 12.95 -27.96 36.73
CA THR A 26 12.24 -27.89 35.44
C THR A 26 11.00 -28.79 35.49
N PRO A 27 9.90 -28.42 34.78
CA PRO A 27 9.72 -29.04 33.47
C PRO A 27 9.04 -28.15 32.40
N ALA A 28 9.24 -28.60 31.17
CA ALA A 28 8.30 -28.57 30.04
C ALA A 28 7.93 -27.22 29.42
N SER A 29 8.62 -26.94 28.31
CA SER A 29 8.04 -26.55 27.01
C SER A 29 6.53 -26.31 27.02
N ARG A 30 6.14 -25.03 27.08
CA ARG A 30 4.81 -24.59 26.66
C ARG A 30 4.96 -23.93 25.30
N SER A 31 4.85 -24.76 24.27
CA SER A 31 4.64 -24.31 22.89
C SER A 31 3.38 -23.47 22.84
N HIS A 32 3.53 -22.15 22.96
CA HIS A 32 2.55 -21.23 22.44
C HIS A 32 2.71 -21.23 20.92
N ARG A 33 2.13 -22.25 20.29
CA ARG A 33 1.70 -22.17 18.89
C ARG A 33 0.73 -21.00 18.84
N ALA A 34 1.26 -19.80 18.58
CA ALA A 34 0.47 -18.66 18.17
C ALA A 34 -0.31 -19.16 16.95
N ARG A 35 -1.59 -19.49 17.18
CA ARG A 35 -2.54 -19.66 16.11
C ARG A 35 -2.58 -18.29 15.46
N SER A 36 -1.87 -18.17 14.34
CA SER A 36 -1.97 -17.02 13.46
C SER A 36 -3.45 -16.94 13.13
N ALA A 37 -4.12 -16.00 13.79
CA ALA A 37 -5.48 -15.63 13.48
C ALA A 37 -5.38 -14.99 12.10
N VAL A 38 -5.55 -15.82 11.06
CA VAL A 38 -5.83 -15.38 9.71
C VAL A 38 -7.20 -14.72 9.79
N THR A 39 -7.23 -13.47 10.24
CA THR A 39 -8.30 -12.54 9.92
C THR A 39 -8.14 -12.26 8.44
N ARG A 40 -8.76 -13.11 7.61
CA ARG A 40 -8.86 -12.94 6.17
C ARG A 40 -9.70 -11.69 5.92
N GLY A 41 -9.04 -10.54 5.94
CA GLY A 41 -9.58 -9.28 5.48
C GLY A 41 -9.55 -9.30 3.97
N LEU A 42 -10.64 -9.75 3.35
CA LEU A 42 -10.77 -10.01 1.91
C LEU A 42 -10.45 -8.81 0.98
N GLY A 43 -10.26 -7.60 1.52
CA GLY A 43 -9.82 -6.41 0.77
C GLY A 43 -8.41 -5.90 1.08
N LYS A 44 -7.78 -6.38 2.16
CA LYS A 44 -6.46 -5.86 2.59
C LYS A 44 -5.30 -6.53 1.85
N ASP A 45 -5.53 -7.74 1.36
CA ASP A 45 -4.51 -8.56 0.70
C ASP A 45 -4.27 -8.14 -0.76
N ALA A 46 -5.33 -7.77 -1.49
CA ALA A 46 -5.22 -7.26 -2.86
C ALA A 46 -4.61 -5.86 -2.91
N ALA A 47 -5.06 -4.97 -2.01
CA ALA A 47 -4.41 -3.67 -1.81
C ALA A 47 -2.96 -3.85 -1.36
N GLY A 48 -2.66 -4.84 -0.51
CA GLY A 48 -1.30 -5.17 -0.08
C GLY A 48 -0.40 -5.59 -1.24
N ALA A 49 -0.89 -6.50 -2.10
CA ALA A 49 -0.17 -6.97 -3.28
C ALA A 49 0.08 -5.85 -4.30
N TRP A 50 -0.91 -4.98 -4.51
CA TRP A 50 -0.73 -3.80 -5.35
C TRP A 50 0.25 -2.78 -4.74
N LEU A 51 0.16 -2.54 -3.43
CA LEU A 51 1.10 -1.66 -2.71
C LEU A 51 2.54 -2.18 -2.76
N ASP A 52 2.76 -3.48 -2.88
CA ASP A 52 4.11 -4.04 -3.08
C ASP A 52 4.67 -3.75 -4.48
N ILE A 53 3.83 -3.69 -5.53
CA ILE A 53 4.22 -3.17 -6.85
C ILE A 53 4.59 -1.68 -6.73
N THR A 54 3.81 -0.91 -5.97
CA THR A 54 4.09 0.50 -5.73
C THR A 54 5.38 0.71 -4.93
N LYS A 55 5.70 -0.20 -3.99
CA LYS A 55 6.98 -0.20 -3.27
C LYS A 55 8.13 -0.63 -4.17
N LEU A 56 7.92 -1.57 -5.09
CA LEU A 56 8.94 -1.97 -6.06
C LEU A 56 9.38 -0.75 -6.89
N VAL A 57 8.42 0.01 -7.43
CA VAL A 57 8.71 1.24 -8.21
C VAL A 57 9.27 2.37 -7.35
N THR A 58 8.99 2.40 -6.04
CA THR A 58 9.54 3.41 -5.10
C THR A 58 10.93 3.03 -4.58
N SER A 59 11.23 1.74 -4.44
CA SER A 59 12.50 1.20 -3.92
C SER A 59 13.63 1.26 -4.94
N GLY A 60 13.30 1.32 -6.24
CA GLY A 60 14.21 1.71 -7.31
C GLY A 60 14.46 3.22 -7.35
N GLY A 61 14.66 3.83 -6.18
CA GLY A 61 14.87 5.26 -5.96
C GLY A 61 16.15 5.78 -6.62
N GLY A 62 16.09 5.95 -7.94
CA GLY A 62 17.00 6.71 -8.75
C GLY A 62 16.22 7.21 -9.94
N SER A 63 16.43 8.46 -10.33
CA SER A 63 15.89 9.10 -11.53
C SER A 63 16.28 8.43 -12.86
N GLY A 64 16.56 7.12 -12.84
CA GLY A 64 16.75 6.27 -14.00
C GLY A 64 15.40 6.01 -14.66
N LYS A 65 15.30 6.43 -15.91
CA LYS A 65 14.22 6.11 -16.83
C LYS A 65 13.87 4.61 -16.71
N GLY A 66 12.68 4.28 -16.22
CA GLY A 66 12.24 2.89 -16.11
C GLY A 66 12.19 2.22 -17.49
N ALA A 67 12.26 0.89 -17.55
CA ALA A 67 12.21 0.12 -18.81
C ALA A 67 10.97 0.46 -19.68
N TYR A 68 9.89 0.90 -19.03
CA TYR A 68 8.61 1.26 -19.65
C TYR A 68 8.33 2.77 -19.65
N GLN A 69 9.36 3.62 -19.66
CA GLN A 69 9.14 5.07 -19.51
C GLN A 69 8.38 5.71 -20.68
N LEU A 70 8.55 5.21 -21.90
CA LEU A 70 7.76 5.67 -23.06
C LEU A 70 6.28 5.30 -22.88
N LEU A 71 6.00 4.11 -22.35
CA LEU A 71 4.65 3.65 -22.07
C LEU A 71 4.03 4.46 -20.92
N GLU A 72 4.79 4.72 -19.85
CA GLU A 72 4.38 5.61 -18.76
C GLU A 72 3.94 6.98 -19.28
N ASP A 73 4.74 7.57 -20.16
CA ASP A 73 4.47 8.90 -20.69
C ASP A 73 3.22 8.95 -21.56
N LYS A 74 2.99 7.93 -22.41
CA LYS A 74 1.77 7.80 -23.21
C LYS A 74 0.54 7.59 -22.30
N ILE A 75 0.59 6.61 -21.40
CA ILE A 75 -0.50 6.32 -20.45
C ILE A 75 -0.83 7.56 -19.61
N GLY A 76 0.18 8.26 -19.12
CA GLY A 76 0.00 9.43 -18.26
C GLY A 76 -0.66 10.63 -18.95
N ARG A 77 -0.58 10.73 -20.28
CA ARG A 77 -1.14 11.84 -21.06
C ARG A 77 -2.52 11.54 -21.64
N GLU A 78 -2.79 10.31 -21.99
CA GLU A 78 -4.02 9.94 -22.70
C GLU A 78 -5.08 9.38 -21.77
N VAL A 79 -4.66 8.74 -20.68
CA VAL A 79 -5.58 8.05 -19.77
C VAL A 79 -5.90 8.92 -18.55
N TYR A 80 -7.17 9.00 -18.21
CA TYR A 80 -7.69 9.77 -17.09
C TYR A 80 -8.79 9.03 -16.33
N CYS A 81 -9.03 9.48 -15.10
CA CYS A 81 -10.21 9.11 -14.30
C CYS A 81 -11.24 10.23 -14.37
N ASP A 82 -12.53 9.88 -14.37
CA ASP A 82 -13.62 10.84 -14.36
C ASP A 82 -14.24 10.96 -12.97
N PHE A 83 -14.30 12.19 -12.46
CA PHE A 83 -15.03 12.49 -11.24
C PHE A 83 -15.94 13.69 -11.45
N ASN A 84 -17.23 13.44 -11.61
CA ASN A 84 -18.24 14.49 -11.72
C ASN A 84 -17.89 15.53 -12.80
N GLY A 85 -17.39 15.07 -13.95
CA GLY A 85 -16.98 15.91 -15.08
C GLY A 85 -15.54 16.44 -15.00
N TRP A 86 -14.76 16.01 -14.03
CA TRP A 86 -13.33 16.30 -13.94
C TRP A 86 -12.53 15.16 -14.55
N HIS A 87 -11.63 15.47 -15.47
CA HIS A 87 -10.68 14.51 -16.03
C HIS A 87 -9.33 14.64 -15.31
N LEU A 88 -9.04 13.68 -14.45
CA LEU A 88 -7.76 13.62 -13.72
C LEU A 88 -6.84 12.61 -14.42
N TYR A 89 -5.78 13.11 -15.04
CA TYR A 89 -4.82 12.28 -15.77
C TYR A 89 -3.98 11.41 -14.84
N LEU A 90 -3.59 10.22 -15.31
CA LEU A 90 -2.83 9.26 -14.51
C LEU A 90 -1.42 9.75 -14.14
N ARG A 91 -0.86 10.71 -14.88
CA ARG A 91 0.40 11.39 -14.52
C ARG A 91 0.28 12.23 -13.23
N ASP A 92 -0.91 12.76 -12.97
CA ASP A 92 -1.20 13.65 -11.85
C ASP A 92 -1.66 12.86 -10.61
N LEU A 93 -2.13 11.62 -10.81
CA LEU A 93 -2.44 10.70 -9.73
C LEU A 93 -1.18 10.12 -9.09
N LYS A 94 -1.13 10.18 -7.77
CA LYS A 94 -0.04 9.60 -6.99
C LYS A 94 -0.38 8.17 -6.57
N ALA A 95 0.56 7.27 -6.81
CA ALA A 95 0.54 5.91 -6.31
C ALA A 95 1.75 5.75 -5.38
N GLY A 96 1.52 5.82 -4.07
CA GLY A 96 2.61 5.74 -3.08
C GLY A 96 3.71 6.79 -3.34
N GLY A 97 4.93 6.34 -3.61
CA GLY A 97 6.09 7.20 -3.90
C GLY A 97 6.24 7.67 -5.35
N GLY A 98 5.39 7.20 -6.27
CA GLY A 98 5.46 7.52 -7.71
C GLY A 98 4.14 8.04 -8.28
N THR A 99 4.05 8.05 -9.62
CA THR A 99 2.79 8.34 -10.34
C THR A 99 2.02 7.03 -10.58
N MET A 100 0.70 7.15 -10.76
CA MET A 100 -0.14 6.01 -11.11
C MET A 100 0.24 5.47 -12.50
N ALA A 101 0.52 6.37 -13.46
CA ALA A 101 1.01 6.00 -14.79
C ALA A 101 2.27 5.12 -14.73
N GLN A 102 3.23 5.46 -13.86
CA GLN A 102 4.45 4.68 -13.70
C GLN A 102 4.17 3.27 -13.15
N ALA A 103 3.30 3.17 -12.13
CA ALA A 103 2.95 1.88 -11.55
C ALA A 103 2.26 0.96 -12.58
N LEU A 104 1.30 1.50 -13.34
CA LEU A 104 0.59 0.76 -14.38
C LEU A 104 1.50 0.39 -15.56
N ALA A 105 2.37 1.28 -16.02
CA ALA A 105 3.28 0.99 -17.11
C ALA A 105 4.21 -0.18 -16.79
N ASN A 106 4.68 -0.28 -15.54
CA ASN A 106 5.50 -1.42 -15.12
C ASN A 106 4.70 -2.72 -15.06
N GLU A 107 3.50 -2.72 -14.48
CA GLU A 107 2.70 -3.94 -14.39
C GLU A 107 2.19 -4.40 -15.76
N LEU A 108 1.58 -3.50 -16.51
CA LEU A 108 1.01 -3.79 -17.82
C LEU A 108 2.10 -4.06 -18.85
N GLY A 109 3.19 -3.29 -18.85
CA GLY A 109 4.32 -3.52 -19.76
C GLY A 109 4.94 -4.92 -19.58
N GLN A 110 5.10 -5.37 -18.33
CA GLN A 110 5.58 -6.74 -18.05
C GLN A 110 4.60 -7.83 -18.50
N ARG A 111 3.30 -7.58 -18.41
CA ARG A 111 2.27 -8.54 -18.87
C ARG A 111 2.22 -8.61 -20.39
N VAL A 112 2.23 -7.46 -21.06
CA VAL A 112 2.25 -7.38 -22.52
C VAL A 112 3.47 -8.10 -23.08
N ASP A 113 4.65 -7.91 -22.47
CA ASP A 113 5.88 -8.61 -22.88
C ASP A 113 5.81 -10.15 -22.72
N ARG A 114 4.91 -10.67 -21.89
CA ARG A 114 4.79 -12.11 -21.61
C ARG A 114 3.67 -12.78 -22.39
N ASP A 115 2.49 -12.16 -22.39
CA ASP A 115 1.23 -12.79 -22.79
C ASP A 115 0.52 -12.01 -23.92
N GLY A 116 1.03 -10.84 -24.30
CA GLY A 116 0.42 -9.93 -25.29
C GLY A 116 -0.63 -8.98 -24.69
N VAL A 117 -1.33 -8.22 -25.54
CA VAL A 117 -2.37 -7.27 -25.11
C VAL A 117 -3.76 -7.93 -25.14
N ASP A 118 -4.35 -8.17 -23.97
CA ASP A 118 -5.75 -8.59 -23.79
C ASP A 118 -6.52 -7.58 -22.92
N GLU A 119 -7.68 -7.13 -23.40
CA GLU A 119 -8.54 -6.15 -22.72
C GLU A 119 -9.04 -6.66 -21.35
N ARG A 120 -9.38 -7.94 -21.22
CA ARG A 120 -9.87 -8.53 -19.97
C ARG A 120 -8.79 -8.54 -18.90
N ASP A 121 -7.55 -8.78 -19.30
CA ASP A 121 -6.42 -8.75 -18.39
C ASP A 121 -6.12 -7.32 -17.94
N VAL A 122 -6.24 -6.34 -18.83
CA VAL A 122 -6.14 -4.92 -18.49
C VAL A 122 -7.22 -4.53 -17.48
N GLU A 123 -8.49 -4.87 -17.73
CA GLU A 123 -9.59 -4.62 -16.78
C GLU A 123 -9.34 -5.30 -15.43
N ALA A 124 -8.85 -6.54 -15.43
CA ALA A 124 -8.54 -7.28 -14.21
C ALA A 124 -7.40 -6.65 -13.40
N VAL A 125 -6.45 -5.99 -14.06
CA VAL A 125 -5.41 -5.20 -13.40
C VAL A 125 -6.00 -3.93 -12.81
N LEU A 126 -6.75 -3.15 -13.60
CA LEU A 126 -7.38 -1.91 -13.14
C LEU A 126 -8.33 -2.13 -11.95
N ALA A 127 -9.05 -3.25 -11.92
CA ALA A 127 -9.94 -3.62 -10.81
C ALA A 127 -9.18 -3.88 -9.50
N LYS A 128 -7.92 -4.32 -9.57
CA LYS A 128 -7.09 -4.61 -8.39
C LYS A 128 -6.48 -3.36 -7.78
N VAL A 129 -6.38 -2.26 -8.54
CA VAL A 129 -5.76 -1.01 -8.09
C VAL A 129 -6.75 -0.23 -7.21
N PRO A 130 -6.50 -0.08 -5.89
CA PRO A 130 -7.38 0.70 -5.04
C PRO A 130 -7.03 2.20 -5.11
N LEU A 131 -8.02 3.04 -5.35
CA LEU A 131 -7.97 4.49 -5.23
C LEU A 131 -8.61 4.96 -3.92
N SER A 132 -7.84 5.69 -3.14
CA SER A 132 -8.32 6.30 -1.89
C SER A 132 -8.89 7.70 -2.16
N LEU A 133 -10.19 7.87 -1.94
CA LEU A 133 -10.90 9.12 -2.11
C LEU A 133 -11.17 9.81 -0.76
N GLY A 134 -11.18 11.14 -0.78
CA GLY A 134 -11.54 11.96 0.38
C GLY A 134 -10.63 11.76 1.60
N GLY A 135 -9.32 11.58 1.38
CA GLY A 135 -8.34 11.34 2.45
C GLY A 135 -8.35 9.92 3.00
N GLY A 136 -8.78 8.92 2.22
CA GLY A 136 -8.87 7.52 2.64
C GLY A 136 -10.20 7.13 3.28
N ARG A 137 -11.21 8.01 3.23
CA ARG A 137 -12.57 7.71 3.74
C ARG A 137 -13.29 6.66 2.91
N LYS A 138 -13.02 6.62 1.60
CA LYS A 138 -13.58 5.63 0.69
C LYS A 138 -12.48 5.08 -0.20
N GLN A 139 -12.49 3.77 -0.41
CA GLN A 139 -11.66 3.11 -1.42
C GLN A 139 -12.57 2.67 -2.57
N VAL A 140 -12.14 2.94 -3.79
CA VAL A 140 -12.82 2.58 -5.03
C VAL A 140 -11.77 1.97 -5.96
N SER A 141 -12.14 1.00 -6.80
CA SER A 141 -11.17 0.47 -7.76
C SER A 141 -10.86 1.52 -8.84
N LEU A 142 -9.67 1.48 -9.43
CA LEU A 142 -9.34 2.38 -10.53
C LEU A 142 -10.31 2.17 -11.71
N LEU A 143 -10.68 0.92 -11.99
CA LEU A 143 -11.67 0.58 -13.01
C LEU A 143 -13.01 1.31 -12.80
N ASP A 144 -13.54 1.32 -11.58
CA ASP A 144 -14.83 1.97 -11.27
C ASP A 144 -14.81 3.50 -11.43
N THR A 145 -13.63 4.11 -11.50
CA THR A 145 -13.46 5.56 -11.67
C THR A 145 -13.22 5.97 -13.12
N MET A 146 -13.00 5.01 -14.00
CA MET A 146 -12.73 5.25 -15.41
C MET A 146 -14.01 5.05 -16.22
N SER A 147 -14.18 5.87 -17.27
CA SER A 147 -15.21 5.59 -18.26
C SER A 147 -14.79 4.40 -19.13
N GLY A 148 -15.74 3.68 -19.72
CA GLY A 148 -15.43 2.59 -20.66
C GLY A 148 -14.56 3.05 -21.83
N TYR A 149 -14.71 4.30 -22.28
CA TYR A 149 -13.85 4.90 -23.32
C TYR A 149 -12.39 5.03 -22.87
N CYS A 150 -12.15 5.41 -21.61
CA CYS A 150 -10.79 5.52 -21.07
C CYS A 150 -10.08 4.17 -21.01
N VAL A 151 -10.81 3.09 -20.73
CA VAL A 151 -10.26 1.72 -20.74
C VAL A 151 -9.88 1.31 -22.16
N GLN A 152 -10.75 1.60 -23.14
CA GLN A 152 -10.43 1.35 -24.55
C GLN A 152 -9.23 2.15 -25.05
N ASP A 153 -9.09 3.41 -24.63
CA ASP A 153 -7.93 4.23 -24.98
C ASP A 153 -6.65 3.67 -24.35
N LEU A 154 -6.70 3.18 -23.11
CA LEU A 154 -5.56 2.48 -22.50
C LEU A 154 -5.16 1.23 -23.29
N VAL A 155 -6.13 0.42 -23.74
CA VAL A 155 -5.85 -0.76 -24.57
C VAL A 155 -5.20 -0.37 -25.90
N ARG A 156 -5.67 0.70 -26.55
CA ARG A 156 -5.06 1.23 -27.77
C ARG A 156 -3.62 1.68 -27.55
N VAL A 157 -3.36 2.43 -26.48
CA VAL A 157 -2.00 2.85 -26.10
C VAL A 157 -1.07 1.66 -25.92
N LEU A 158 -1.55 0.58 -25.29
CA LEU A 158 -0.76 -0.64 -25.10
C LEU A 158 -0.48 -1.35 -26.44
N GLN A 159 -1.47 -1.45 -27.32
CA GLN A 159 -1.31 -2.04 -28.65
C GLN A 159 -0.35 -1.22 -29.52
N ASP A 160 -0.46 0.10 -29.50
CA ASP A 160 0.42 0.99 -30.27
C ASP A 160 1.85 0.93 -29.74
N TRP A 161 2.03 0.87 -28.43
CA TRP A 161 3.33 0.66 -27.82
C TRP A 161 3.94 -0.70 -28.18
N GLU A 162 3.15 -1.78 -28.19
CA GLU A 162 3.61 -3.12 -28.60
C GLU A 162 4.05 -3.14 -30.07
N ARG A 163 3.36 -2.41 -30.96
CA ARG A 163 3.72 -2.31 -32.39
C ARG A 163 4.97 -1.46 -32.65
N GLU A 164 5.20 -0.43 -31.84
CA GLU A 164 6.32 0.51 -31.99
C GLU A 164 7.62 0.04 -31.32
N LYS A 165 7.54 -0.95 -30.43
CA LYS A 165 8.67 -1.55 -29.72
C LYS A 165 9.54 -2.40 -30.63
#